data_AF-A0A967KY09-F1
#
_entry.id   AF-A0A967KY09-F1
#
_cell.length_a   1.000
_cell.length_b   1.000
_cell.length_c   1.000
_cell.angle_alpha   90.00
_cell.angle_beta   90.00
_cell.angle_gamma   90.00
#
_symmetry.space_group_name_H-M   'P 1'
#
loop_
_entity.id
_entity.type
_entity.pdbx_description
1 polymer ?
#
loop_
_entity_poly.entity_id
_entity_poly.type
_entity_poly.pdbx_seq_one_letter_code
_entity_poly.pdbx_strand_id
1 'polypeptide(L)' 'RNTYINPNSFTFMESAIVLSIVVLGGMGSIIGVIIAALVLILTPEYLRAFADYRMLMFGAVMVMMMIFRPEG' A
#
# COMPACT_ATOMS: atom_id res chain seq x y z
N ARG A 1 15.56 11.93 -19.69
CA ARG A 1 14.10 11.70 -19.56
C ARG A 1 13.69 12.36 -18.25
N ASN A 2 13.07 13.54 -18.30
CA ASN A 2 12.87 14.43 -17.16
C ASN A 2 11.93 13.83 -16.09
N THR A 3 12.49 13.21 -15.04
CA THR A 3 11.72 12.93 -13.82
C THR A 3 11.86 14.14 -12.92
N TYR A 4 11.02 15.15 -13.15
CA TYR A 4 10.85 16.24 -12.20
C TYR A 4 10.17 15.66 -10.96
N ILE A 5 10.98 15.25 -9.98
CA ILE A 5 10.51 15.07 -8.61
C ILE A 5 10.39 16.47 -8.03
N ASN A 6 9.28 17.15 -8.36
CA ASN A 6 8.95 18.44 -7.80
C ASN A 6 8.14 18.18 -6.52
N PRO A 7 8.51 18.73 -5.35
CA PRO A 7 7.75 18.55 -4.11
C PRO A 7 6.27 18.94 -4.25
N ASN A 8 5.95 19.86 -5.17
CA ASN A 8 4.57 20.22 -5.52
C ASN A 8 3.80 19.08 -6.23
N SER A 9 4.49 18.18 -6.94
CA SER A 9 3.88 17.05 -7.64
C SER A 9 3.43 15.95 -6.68
N PHE A 10 4.07 15.81 -5.50
CA PHE A 10 3.57 14.91 -4.46
C PHE A 10 2.23 15.40 -3.90
N THR A 11 2.14 16.69 -3.55
CA THR A 11 0.88 17.31 -3.10
C THR A 11 -0.22 17.21 -4.15
N PHE A 12 0.12 17.39 -5.43
CA PHE A 12 -0.83 17.22 -6.53
C PHE A 12 -1.29 15.77 -6.70
N MET A 13 -0.36 14.80 -6.67
CA MET A 13 -0.66 13.37 -6.79
C MET A 13 -1.55 12.88 -5.63
N GLU A 14 -1.26 13.31 -4.41
CA GLU A 14 -2.06 12.98 -3.23
C GLU A 14 -3.49 13.53 -3.37
N SER A 15 -3.63 14.79 -3.79
CA SER A 15 -4.94 15.40 -4.04
C SER A 15 -5.72 14.69 -5.15
N ALA A 16 -5.03 14.25 -6.22
CA ALA A 16 -5.64 13.49 -7.32
C ALA A 16 -6.12 12.10 -6.86
N ILE A 17 -5.38 11.44 -5.97
CA ILE A 17 -5.80 10.16 -5.38
C ILE A 17 -7.05 10.35 -4.52
N VAL A 18 -7.08 11.37 -3.65
CA VAL A 18 -8.27 11.68 -2.83
C VAL A 18 -9.47 12.04 -3.70
N LEU A 19 -9.28 12.83 -4.76
CA LEU A 19 -10.33 13.14 -5.71
C LEU A 19 -10.87 11.87 -6.41
N SER A 20 -9.97 10.98 -6.82
CA SER A 20 -10.34 9.72 -7.48
C SER A 20 -11.17 8.83 -6.56
N ILE A 21 -10.81 8.76 -5.28
CA ILE A 21 -11.59 8.05 -4.25
C ILE A 21 -13.01 8.61 -4.14
N VAL A 22 -13.16 9.94 -4.09
CA VAL A 22 -14.48 10.60 -3.94
C VAL A 22 -15.32 10.45 -5.21
N VAL A 23 -14.72 10.58 -6.39
CA VAL A 23 -15.41 10.42 -7.68
C VAL A 23 -15.89 8.98 -7.86
N LEU A 24 -15.05 7.99 -7.53
CA LEU A 24 -15.39 6.58 -7.61
C LEU A 24 -16.44 6.18 -6.56
N GLY A 25 -16.35 6.72 -5.34
CA GLY A 25 -17.33 6.50 -4.27
C GLY A 25 -18.67 7.22 -4.45
N GLY A 26 -18.71 8.25 -5.29
CA GLY A 26 -19.90 9.06 -5.59
C GLY A 26 -20.05 10.27 -4.66
N MET A 27 -20.17 11.46 -5.25
CA MET A 27 -20.19 12.75 -4.54
C MET A 27 -21.34 12.94 -3.54
N GLY A 28 -22.37 12.08 -3.56
CA GLY A 28 -23.56 12.18 -2.71
C GLY A 28 -23.67 11.10 -1.62
N SER A 29 -22.73 10.16 -1.51
CA SER A 29 -22.80 9.05 -0.55
C SER A 29 -21.53 8.90 0.26
N ILE A 30 -21.58 9.29 1.53
CA ILE A 30 -20.46 9.14 2.47
C ILE A 30 -20.05 7.66 2.59
N ILE A 31 -21.03 6.74 2.60
CA ILE A 31 -20.78 5.30 2.70
C ILE A 31 -20.04 4.78 1.45
N GLY A 32 -20.42 5.26 0.26
CA GLY A 32 -19.75 4.91 -1.00
C GLY A 32 -18.28 5.36 -1.03
N VAL A 33 -18.02 6.58 -0.53
CA VAL A 33 -16.65 7.12 -0.40
C VAL A 33 -15.82 6.32 0.60
N ILE A 34 -16.38 5.92 1.75
CA ILE A 34 -15.68 5.11 2.74
C ILE A 34 -15.26 3.76 2.15
N ILE A 35 -16.17 3.09 1.42
CA ILE A 35 -15.88 1.80 0.78
C ILE A 35 -14.82 1.99 -0.32
N ALA A 36 -14.96 3.02 -1.16
CA ALA A 36 -13.98 3.32 -2.21
C ALA A 36 -12.59 3.62 -1.64
N ALA A 37 -12.51 4.39 -0.55
CA ALA A 37 -11.26 4.69 0.15
C ALA A 37 -10.62 3.41 0.69
N LEU A 38 -11.39 2.58 1.39
CA LEU A 38 -10.90 1.31 1.91
C LEU A 38 -10.37 0.42 0.79
N VAL A 39 -11.10 0.27 -0.32
CA VAL A 39 -10.65 -0.56 -1.45
C VAL A 39 -9.37 0.00 -2.07
N LEU A 40 -9.32 1.31 -2.38
CA LEU A 40 -8.17 1.92 -3.04
C LEU A 40 -6.94 2.04 -2.15
N ILE A 41 -7.09 2.07 -0.82
CA ILE A 41 -5.96 2.06 0.13
C ILE A 41 -5.53 0.64 0.46
N LEU A 42 -6.47 -0.27 0.73
CA LEU A 42 -6.15 -1.66 1.04
C LEU A 42 -5.53 -2.37 -0.15
N THR A 43 -5.94 -2.10 -1.39
CA THR A 43 -5.37 -2.75 -2.58
C THR A 43 -3.85 -2.58 -2.66
N PRO A 44 -3.28 -1.36 -2.67
CA PRO A 44 -1.84 -1.18 -2.66
C PRO A 44 -1.21 -1.61 -1.33
N GLU A 45 -1.90 -1.50 -0.20
CA GLU A 45 -1.37 -1.94 1.10
C GLU A 45 -1.27 -3.47 1.19
N TYR A 46 -2.17 -4.24 0.59
CA TYR A 46 -2.05 -5.70 0.47
C TYR A 46 -0.93 -6.09 -0.49
N LEU A 47 -0.78 -5.37 -1.61
CA LEU A 47 0.34 -5.59 -2.53
C LEU A 47 1.68 -5.23 -1.88
N ARG A 48 1.72 -4.15 -1.10
CA ARG A 48 2.88 -3.73 -0.31
C ARG A 48 3.16 -4.72 0.81
N ALA A 49 2.15 -5.10 1.60
CA ALA A 49 2.25 -6.11 2.62
C ALA A 49 2.70 -7.44 2.01
N PHE A 50 2.27 -7.85 0.82
CA PHE A 50 2.80 -9.05 0.16
C PHE A 50 4.27 -8.90 -0.24
N ALA A 51 4.68 -7.69 -0.67
CA ALA A 51 6.07 -7.38 -0.96
C ALA A 51 6.95 -7.33 0.31
N ASP A 52 6.47 -6.75 1.40
CA ASP A 52 7.13 -6.67 2.71
C ASP A 52 7.05 -8.00 3.47
N TYR A 53 6.02 -8.81 3.22
CA TYR A 53 5.87 -10.15 3.74
C TYR A 53 6.93 -11.06 3.15
N ARG A 54 7.57 -10.73 2.01
CA ARG A 54 8.82 -11.41 1.62
C ARG A 54 9.91 -11.24 2.68
N MET A 55 10.05 -10.06 3.28
CA MET A 55 11.03 -9.81 4.34
C MET A 55 10.61 -10.46 5.67
N LEU A 56 9.33 -10.39 6.04
CA LEU A 56 8.80 -11.07 7.23
C LEU A 56 8.82 -12.60 7.10
N MET A 57 8.44 -13.16 5.96
CA MET A 57 8.57 -14.59 5.65
C MET A 57 10.02 -15.01 5.63
N PHE A 58 10.92 -14.22 5.04
CA PHE A 58 12.34 -14.52 5.07
C PHE A 58 12.86 -14.58 6.52
N GLY A 59 12.50 -13.61 7.35
CA GLY A 59 12.79 -13.63 8.78
C GLY A 59 12.18 -14.84 9.50
N ALA A 60 10.93 -15.18 9.23
CA ALA A 60 10.25 -16.34 9.81
C ALA A 60 10.90 -17.67 9.37
N VAL A 61 11.30 -17.79 8.10
CA VAL A 61 12.04 -18.93 7.58
C VAL A 61 13.42 -19.01 8.20
N MET A 62 14.13 -17.89 8.38
CA MET A 62 15.41 -17.85 9.08
C MET A 62 15.27 -18.30 10.55
N VAL A 63 14.25 -17.80 11.25
CA VAL A 63 13.95 -18.23 12.62
C VAL A 63 13.57 -19.71 12.66
N MET A 64 12.76 -20.20 11.72
CA MET A 64 12.47 -21.63 11.59
C MET A 64 13.76 -22.43 11.35
N MET A 65 14.64 -22.00 10.44
CA MET A 65 15.92 -22.66 10.17
C MET A 65 16.79 -22.71 11.42
N MET A 66 16.87 -21.63 12.22
CA MET A 66 17.57 -21.63 13.51
C MET A 66 16.97 -22.63 14.50
N ILE A 67 15.64 -22.80 14.52
CA ILE A 67 14.96 -23.78 15.37
C ILE A 67 15.23 -25.22 14.90
N PHE A 68 15.16 -25.46 13.58
CA PHE A 68 15.36 -26.80 13.01
C PHE A 68 16.84 -27.21 12.90
N ARG A 69 17.77 -26.25 12.84
CA ARG A 69 19.23 -26.44 12.80
C ARG A 69 19.96 -25.30 13.54
N PRO A 70 20.15 -25.41 14.86
CA PRO A 70 20.90 -24.42 15.62
C PRO A 70 22.43 -24.43 15.40
N GLU A 71 22.98 -25.35 14.58
CA GLU A 71 24.44 -25.46 14.32
C GLU A 71 24.82 -25.39 12.81
N GLY A 72 24.13 -24.57 12.01
CA GLY A 72 24.60 -24.22 10.66
C GLY A 72 23.53 -23.63 9.74
#